data_AF-A0A6C0HFQ9-F1
#
_entry.id   AF-A0A6C0HFQ9-F1
#
_cell.length_a   1.000
_cell.length_b   1.000
_cell.length_c   1.000
_cell.angle_alpha   90.00
_cell.angle_beta   90.00
_cell.angle_gamma   90.00
#
_symmetry.space_group_name_H-M   'P 1'
#
loop_
_entity.id
_entity.type
_entity.pdbx_description
1 polymer ?
#
loop_
_entity_poly.entity_id
_entity_poly.type
_entity_poly.pdbx_seq_one_letter_code
_entity_poly.pdbx_strand_id
1 'polypeptide(L)'
;MILLDNYGYAILTFALCTIAVVYPDRPWPTCLVGGSLMAFNYYFSHRLLHLLPNDHWLNFHFWLHHDACLPRWLALPLEGILELGYFMLFPVLIQWITGDWVIPFSVILLLSLTYTTYHMIQYSWLKSETHGRHHKDPTKNFAPDFIDHMFKSNYDETYEDMSSGAINVLVSAVLVIWLKSVFKWTD
;
A
#
# COMPACT_ATOMS: atom_id res chain seq x y z
N MET A 1 0.20 -22.08 11.73
CA MET A 1 -0.96 -22.36 10.88
C MET A 1 -1.67 -21.05 10.53
N ILE A 2 -2.14 -20.29 11.53
CA ILE A 2 -2.83 -18.98 11.39
C ILE A 2 -2.15 -17.99 10.41
N LEU A 3 -0.83 -17.81 10.48
CA LEU A 3 -0.07 -16.94 9.56
C LEU A 3 -0.15 -17.37 8.09
N LEU A 4 -0.17 -18.67 7.83
CA LEU A 4 -0.28 -19.21 6.47
C LEU A 4 -1.70 -19.05 5.93
N ASP A 5 -2.69 -19.21 6.80
CA ASP A 5 -4.10 -19.18 6.46
C ASP A 5 -4.59 -17.75 6.16
N ASN A 6 -4.10 -16.74 6.89
CA ASN A 6 -4.55 -15.34 6.72
C ASN A 6 -3.66 -14.51 5.77
N TYR A 7 -2.37 -14.82 5.68
CA TYR A 7 -1.43 -14.02 4.88
C TYR A 7 -0.69 -14.81 3.80
N GLY A 8 -0.58 -16.14 3.94
CA GLY A 8 0.35 -16.94 3.14
C GLY A 8 0.16 -16.77 1.64
N TYR A 9 -1.10 -16.80 1.18
CA TYR A 9 -1.42 -16.59 -0.24
C TYR A 9 -1.08 -15.18 -0.73
N ALA A 10 -1.40 -14.15 0.06
CA ALA A 10 -1.13 -12.76 -0.28
C ALA A 10 0.37 -12.47 -0.30
N ILE A 11 1.13 -12.92 0.70
CA ILE A 11 2.59 -12.76 0.79
C ILE A 11 3.29 -13.48 -0.37
N LEU A 12 2.88 -14.71 -0.68
CA LEU A 12 3.47 -15.45 -1.80
C LEU A 12 3.19 -14.75 -3.14
N THR A 13 1.94 -14.33 -3.35
CA THR A 13 1.55 -13.59 -4.57
C THR A 13 2.33 -12.29 -4.68
N PHE A 14 2.43 -11.54 -3.59
CA PHE A 14 3.25 -10.33 -3.48
C PHE A 14 4.71 -10.59 -3.86
N ALA A 15 5.34 -11.61 -3.29
CA ALA A 15 6.74 -11.93 -3.57
C ALA A 15 6.97 -12.29 -5.04
N LEU A 16 6.11 -13.16 -5.60
CA LEU A 16 6.20 -13.60 -6.99
C LEU A 16 5.97 -12.44 -7.97
N CYS A 17 4.95 -11.62 -7.74
CA CYS A 17 4.65 -10.46 -8.59
C CYS A 17 5.76 -9.40 -8.51
N THR A 18 6.31 -9.16 -7.31
CA THR A 18 7.44 -8.23 -7.14
C THR A 18 8.66 -8.67 -7.93
N ILE A 19 8.95 -9.98 -7.96
CA ILE A 19 10.02 -10.53 -8.80
C ILE A 19 9.65 -10.39 -10.29
N ALA A 20 8.42 -10.74 -10.67
CA ALA A 20 7.98 -10.78 -12.06
C ALA A 20 8.00 -9.41 -12.77
N VAL A 21 7.72 -8.31 -12.07
CA VAL A 21 7.69 -6.97 -12.68
C VAL A 21 9.09 -6.37 -12.90
N VAL A 22 10.13 -6.93 -12.28
CA VAL A 22 11.50 -6.40 -12.31
C VAL A 22 12.46 -7.33 -13.04
N TYR A 23 12.39 -8.64 -12.80
CA TYR A 23 13.35 -9.59 -13.39
C TYR A 23 13.19 -9.66 -14.92
N PRO A 24 14.28 -9.65 -15.72
CA PRO A 24 15.69 -9.78 -15.33
C PRO A 24 16.45 -8.47 -15.11
N ASP A 25 15.81 -7.30 -15.16
CA ASP A 25 16.48 -5.99 -15.07
C ASP A 25 17.34 -5.89 -13.80
N ARG A 26 16.87 -6.46 -12.69
CA ARG A 26 17.60 -6.56 -11.42
C ARG A 26 17.49 -7.95 -10.80
N PRO A 27 18.46 -8.35 -9.94
CA PRO A 27 18.43 -9.62 -9.22
C PRO A 27 17.19 -9.75 -8.33
N TRP A 28 16.59 -10.95 -8.26
CA TRP A 28 15.40 -11.22 -7.45
C TRP A 28 15.52 -10.82 -5.96
N PRO A 29 16.69 -10.87 -5.28
CA PRO A 29 16.78 -10.40 -3.90
C PRO A 29 16.51 -8.89 -3.77
N THR A 30 16.97 -8.08 -4.73
CA THR A 30 16.71 -6.63 -4.78
C THR A 30 15.21 -6.36 -4.88
N CYS A 31 14.49 -7.18 -5.65
CA CYS A 31 13.04 -7.07 -5.77
C CYS A 31 12.36 -7.29 -4.41
N LEU A 32 12.72 -8.35 -3.68
CA LEU A 32 12.12 -8.67 -2.37
C LEU A 32 12.46 -7.65 -1.28
N VAL A 33 13.69 -7.14 -1.28
CA VAL A 33 14.09 -6.03 -0.39
C VAL A 33 13.27 -4.78 -0.71
N GLY A 34 13.16 -4.42 -1.99
CA GLY A 34 12.34 -3.30 -2.43
C GLY A 34 10.86 -3.46 -2.05
N GLY A 35 10.30 -4.65 -2.21
CA GLY A 35 8.94 -4.95 -1.81
C GLY A 35 8.74 -4.78 -0.30
N SER A 36 9.66 -5.29 0.50
CA SER A 36 9.62 -5.15 1.95
C SER A 36 9.69 -3.68 2.38
N LEU A 37 10.61 -2.91 1.81
CA LEU A 37 10.72 -1.46 2.06
C LEU A 37 9.43 -0.72 1.71
N MET A 38 8.77 -1.09 0.62
CA MET A 38 7.48 -0.51 0.23
C MET A 38 6.34 -0.87 1.19
N ALA A 39 6.32 -2.08 1.76
CA ALA A 39 5.33 -2.46 2.77
C ALA A 39 5.50 -1.61 4.04
N PHE A 40 6.74 -1.40 4.49
CA PHE A 40 7.03 -0.47 5.59
C PHE A 40 6.69 0.98 5.24
N ASN A 41 7.00 1.41 4.01
CA ASN A 41 6.66 2.75 3.52
C ASN A 41 5.16 3.02 3.63
N TYR A 42 4.31 2.06 3.21
CA TYR A 42 2.86 2.18 3.34
C TYR A 42 2.45 2.39 4.81
N TYR A 43 2.89 1.52 5.71
CA TYR A 43 2.59 1.60 7.14
C TYR A 43 3.00 2.96 7.74
N PHE A 44 4.25 3.36 7.53
CA PHE A 44 4.77 4.60 8.12
C PHE A 44 4.17 5.85 7.48
N SER A 45 3.90 5.84 6.17
CA SER A 45 3.25 6.97 5.50
C SER A 45 1.83 7.14 5.98
N HIS A 46 1.05 6.06 6.09
CA HIS A 46 -0.32 6.13 6.61
C HIS A 46 -0.32 6.60 8.07
N ARG A 47 0.53 6.03 8.92
CA ARG A 47 0.69 6.48 10.30
C ARG A 47 1.10 7.95 10.40
N LEU A 48 1.99 8.42 9.53
CA LEU A 48 2.40 9.83 9.49
C LEU A 48 1.22 10.74 9.17
N LEU A 49 0.33 10.35 8.24
CA LEU A 49 -0.88 11.11 7.93
C LEU A 49 -1.81 11.26 9.15
N HIS A 50 -1.85 10.27 10.04
CA HIS A 50 -2.56 10.33 11.33
C HIS A 50 -1.86 11.15 12.41
N LEU A 51 -0.57 11.44 12.25
CA LEU A 51 0.18 12.32 13.15
C LEU A 51 0.14 13.79 12.71
N LEU A 52 -0.22 14.07 11.46
CA LEU A 52 -0.43 15.44 10.99
C LEU A 52 -1.68 16.03 11.63
N PRO A 53 -1.68 17.32 12.02
CA PRO A 53 -2.88 17.96 12.56
C PRO A 53 -4.06 17.84 11.59
N ASN A 54 -5.23 17.49 12.11
CA ASN A 54 -6.43 17.23 11.30
C ASN A 54 -6.90 18.47 10.51
N ASP A 55 -6.63 19.67 11.03
CA ASP A 55 -6.93 20.95 10.39
C ASP A 55 -5.83 21.39 9.40
N HIS A 56 -4.75 20.62 9.27
CA HIS A 56 -3.68 20.95 8.35
C HIS A 56 -4.09 20.68 6.90
N TRP A 57 -3.90 21.66 6.02
CA TRP A 57 -4.29 21.61 4.60
C TRP A 57 -3.58 20.54 3.75
N LEU A 58 -2.52 19.92 4.29
CA LEU A 58 -1.87 18.76 3.67
C LEU A 58 -2.47 17.42 4.11
N ASN A 59 -3.27 17.37 5.16
CA ASN A 59 -3.89 16.14 5.67
C ASN A 59 -5.17 15.80 4.89
N PHE A 60 -5.03 15.67 3.57
CA PHE A 60 -6.15 15.30 2.70
C PHE A 60 -6.73 13.93 3.03
N HIS A 61 -5.92 13.03 3.60
CA HIS A 61 -6.43 11.75 4.12
C HIS A 61 -7.52 12.00 5.15
N PHE A 62 -7.26 12.82 6.18
CA PHE A 62 -8.29 13.13 7.17
C PHE A 62 -9.53 13.78 6.54
N TRP A 63 -9.35 14.78 5.66
CA TRP A 63 -10.47 15.53 5.08
C TRP A 63 -11.38 14.70 4.15
N LEU A 64 -10.77 13.88 3.29
CA LEU A 64 -11.51 13.13 2.27
C LEU A 64 -12.00 11.78 2.79
N HIS A 65 -11.28 11.19 3.74
CA HIS A 65 -11.50 9.83 4.20
C HIS A 65 -12.17 9.74 5.57
N HIS A 66 -11.69 10.49 6.57
CA HIS A 66 -12.24 10.43 7.95
C HIS A 66 -13.40 11.40 8.16
N ASP A 67 -13.27 12.66 7.73
CA ASP A 67 -14.32 13.69 7.89
C ASP A 67 -15.46 13.57 6.87
N ALA A 68 -15.22 12.85 5.76
CA ALA A 68 -16.18 12.65 4.67
C ALA A 68 -16.82 13.96 4.16
N CYS A 69 -16.02 15.02 3.99
CA CYS A 69 -16.51 16.35 3.58
C CYS A 69 -17.12 16.43 2.17
N LEU A 70 -16.99 15.36 1.38
CA LEU A 70 -17.50 15.24 0.01
C LEU A 70 -18.37 13.98 -0.14
N PRO A 71 -19.33 13.97 -1.10
CA PRO A 71 -20.09 12.77 -1.39
C PRO A 71 -19.17 11.63 -1.84
N ARG A 72 -19.43 10.40 -1.37
CA ARG A 72 -18.47 9.28 -1.48
C ARG A 72 -18.02 8.97 -2.91
N TRP A 73 -18.90 9.13 -3.90
CA TRP A 73 -18.57 8.89 -5.32
C TRP A 73 -17.49 9.84 -5.86
N LEU A 74 -17.36 11.04 -5.28
CA LEU A 74 -16.32 12.02 -5.60
C LEU A 74 -15.13 11.88 -4.65
N ALA A 75 -15.38 11.66 -3.36
CA ALA A 75 -14.32 11.51 -2.35
C ALA A 75 -13.42 10.31 -2.66
N LEU A 76 -14.00 9.15 -2.98
CA LEU A 76 -13.26 7.90 -3.18
C LEU A 76 -12.21 7.96 -4.30
N PRO A 77 -12.49 8.45 -5.53
CA PRO A 77 -11.46 8.57 -6.55
C PRO A 77 -10.40 9.64 -6.21
N LEU A 78 -10.76 10.73 -5.53
CA LEU A 78 -9.80 11.74 -5.08
C LEU A 78 -8.87 11.20 -4.00
N GLU A 79 -9.43 10.47 -3.02
CA GLU A 79 -8.70 9.71 -2.01
C GLU A 79 -7.73 8.74 -2.70
N GLY A 80 -8.20 7.95 -3.67
CA GLY A 80 -7.36 7.02 -4.43
C GLY A 80 -6.16 7.69 -5.14
N ILE A 81 -6.37 8.84 -5.78
CA ILE A 81 -5.28 9.59 -6.44
C ILE A 81 -4.24 10.06 -5.42
N LEU A 82 -4.70 10.54 -4.26
CA LEU A 82 -3.82 11.06 -3.22
C LEU A 82 -3.07 9.95 -2.50
N GLU A 83 -3.75 8.85 -2.17
CA GLU A 83 -3.14 7.64 -1.60
C GLU A 83 -2.05 7.10 -2.55
N LEU A 84 -2.36 6.97 -3.85
CA LEU A 84 -1.39 6.58 -4.86
C LEU A 84 -0.19 7.54 -4.89
N GLY A 85 -0.47 8.84 -4.83
CA GLY A 85 0.54 9.90 -4.78
C GLY A 85 1.44 9.77 -3.56
N TYR A 86 0.90 9.62 -2.35
CA TYR A 86 1.68 9.51 -1.12
C TYR A 86 2.56 8.27 -1.11
N PHE A 87 2.00 7.11 -1.45
CA PHE A 87 2.73 5.85 -1.42
C PHE A 87 3.81 5.76 -2.49
N MET A 88 3.63 6.45 -3.62
CA MET A 88 4.62 6.50 -4.69
C MET A 88 5.66 7.60 -4.51
N LEU A 89 5.23 8.81 -4.14
CA LEU A 89 6.08 10.00 -4.15
C LEU A 89 7.15 9.96 -3.07
N PHE A 90 6.82 9.48 -1.87
CA PHE A 90 7.78 9.44 -0.77
C PHE A 90 9.02 8.58 -1.07
N PRO A 91 8.90 7.30 -1.50
CA PRO A 91 10.06 6.50 -1.85
C PRO A 91 10.80 7.05 -3.08
N VAL A 92 10.09 7.55 -4.10
CA VAL A 92 10.74 8.18 -5.27
C VAL A 92 11.57 9.39 -4.87
N LEU A 93 11.02 10.26 -4.02
CA LEU A 93 11.70 11.48 -3.56
C LEU A 93 12.94 11.14 -2.73
N ILE A 94 12.85 10.16 -1.81
CA ILE A 94 14.01 9.72 -1.02
C ILE A 94 15.14 9.22 -1.92
N GLN A 95 14.82 8.37 -2.91
CA GLN A 95 15.83 7.85 -3.84
C GLN A 95 16.43 8.96 -4.71
N TRP A 96 15.61 9.94 -5.11
CA TRP A 96 16.08 11.10 -5.86
C TRP A 96 17.03 11.99 -5.04
N ILE A 97 16.70 12.28 -3.78
CA ILE A 97 17.53 13.12 -2.89
C ILE A 97 18.85 12.41 -2.55
N THR A 98 18.79 11.12 -2.25
CA THR A 98 19.98 10.34 -1.87
C THR A 98 20.86 9.97 -3.06
N GLY A 99 20.28 9.92 -4.27
CA GLY A 99 20.93 9.38 -5.47
C GLY A 99 20.92 7.85 -5.52
N ASP A 100 20.42 7.18 -4.48
CA ASP A 100 20.46 5.72 -4.34
C ASP A 100 19.11 5.10 -4.74
N TRP A 101 19.06 4.49 -5.91
CA TRP A 101 17.85 3.83 -6.46
C TRP A 101 17.76 2.37 -6.02
N VAL A 102 17.56 2.12 -4.72
CA VAL A 102 17.55 0.76 -4.15
C VAL A 102 16.26 -0.01 -4.49
N ILE A 103 15.10 0.66 -4.42
CA ILE A 103 13.80 0.11 -4.77
C ILE A 103 13.57 0.29 -6.28
N PRO A 104 13.41 -0.80 -7.04
CA PRO A 104 13.07 -0.70 -8.45
C PRO A 104 11.76 0.08 -8.64
N PHE A 105 11.70 0.96 -9.63
CA PHE A 105 10.52 1.80 -9.88
C PHE A 105 9.27 0.96 -10.13
N SER A 106 9.41 -0.18 -10.82
CA SER A 106 8.29 -1.11 -11.05
C SER A 106 7.73 -1.70 -9.76
N VAL A 107 8.55 -1.86 -8.71
CA VAL A 107 8.10 -2.30 -7.38
C VAL A 107 7.35 -1.17 -6.66
N ILE A 108 7.87 0.06 -6.74
CA ILE A 108 7.18 1.24 -6.20
C ILE A 108 5.79 1.34 -6.82
N LEU A 109 5.70 1.26 -8.15
CA LEU A 109 4.43 1.37 -8.87
C LEU A 109 3.48 0.21 -8.54
N LEU A 110 3.98 -1.04 -8.57
CA LEU A 110 3.19 -2.24 -8.23
C LEU A 110 2.53 -2.10 -6.87
N LEU A 111 3.29 -1.70 -5.85
CA LEU A 111 2.80 -1.69 -4.47
C LEU A 111 1.99 -0.45 -4.14
N SER A 112 2.32 0.69 -4.74
CA SER A 112 1.47 1.88 -4.62
C SER A 112 0.09 1.61 -5.21
N LEU A 113 0.00 0.94 -6.38
CA LEU A 113 -1.27 0.51 -6.96
C LEU A 113 -2.00 -0.54 -6.12
N THR A 114 -1.26 -1.55 -5.64
CA THR A 114 -1.83 -2.63 -4.82
C THR A 114 -2.49 -2.07 -3.57
N TYR A 115 -1.76 -1.27 -2.79
CA TYR A 115 -2.27 -0.76 -1.53
C TYR A 115 -3.37 0.28 -1.73
N THR A 116 -3.25 1.15 -2.73
CA THR A 116 -4.31 2.11 -3.08
C THR A 116 -5.59 1.38 -3.46
N THR A 117 -5.51 0.37 -4.35
CA THR A 117 -6.70 -0.39 -4.74
C THR A 117 -7.25 -1.22 -3.58
N TYR A 118 -6.39 -1.72 -2.68
CA TYR A 118 -6.84 -2.42 -1.48
C TYR A 118 -7.64 -1.49 -0.56
N HIS A 119 -7.12 -0.29 -0.35
CA HIS A 119 -7.79 0.76 0.40
C HIS A 119 -9.14 1.17 -0.23
N MET A 120 -9.18 1.35 -1.54
CA MET A 120 -10.40 1.75 -2.23
C MET A 120 -11.46 0.65 -2.29
N ILE A 121 -11.06 -0.60 -2.50
CA ILE A 121 -11.99 -1.71 -2.73
C ILE A 121 -12.29 -2.40 -1.40
N GLN A 122 -11.30 -2.98 -0.74
CA GLN A 122 -11.52 -3.77 0.47
C GLN A 122 -11.91 -2.90 1.66
N TYR A 123 -11.21 -1.79 1.88
CA TYR A 123 -11.47 -0.94 3.04
C TYR A 123 -12.66 -0.02 2.83
N SER A 124 -12.78 0.58 1.66
CA SER A 124 -13.77 1.62 1.41
C SER A 124 -15.07 1.12 0.80
N TRP A 125 -15.00 0.28 -0.23
CA TRP A 125 -16.19 -0.23 -0.92
C TRP A 125 -16.83 -1.40 -0.17
N LEU A 126 -16.02 -2.40 0.18
CA LEU A 126 -16.45 -3.63 0.86
C LEU A 126 -16.52 -3.46 2.39
N LYS A 127 -15.94 -2.38 2.93
CA LYS A 127 -16.00 -2.00 4.35
C LYS A 127 -15.45 -3.08 5.27
N SER A 128 -14.17 -3.40 5.11
CA SER A 128 -13.49 -4.35 6.01
C SER A 128 -13.66 -3.94 7.48
N GLU A 129 -13.80 -4.93 8.36
CA GLU A 129 -13.99 -4.67 9.78
C GLU A 129 -12.75 -4.02 10.42
N THR A 130 -11.54 -4.48 10.05
CA THR A 130 -10.26 -3.94 10.52
C THR A 130 -10.15 -2.45 10.25
N HIS A 131 -10.50 -2.02 9.05
CA HIS A 131 -10.52 -0.62 8.68
C HIS A 131 -11.66 0.15 9.36
N GLY A 132 -12.85 -0.44 9.48
CA GLY A 132 -13.94 0.16 10.26
C GLY A 132 -13.58 0.41 11.73
N ARG A 133 -12.70 -0.41 12.32
CA ARG A 133 -12.13 -0.19 13.66
C ARG A 133 -11.07 0.92 13.67
N HIS A 134 -10.24 1.02 12.64
CA HIS A 134 -9.30 2.13 12.44
C HIS A 134 -10.04 3.50 12.46
N HIS A 135 -11.18 3.61 11.77
CA HIS A 135 -12.00 4.83 11.81
C HIS A 135 -12.55 5.18 13.19
N LYS A 136 -12.67 4.20 14.11
CA LYS A 136 -13.12 4.43 15.50
C LYS A 136 -11.97 4.84 16.41
N ASP A 137 -10.78 4.29 16.18
CA ASP A 137 -9.55 4.66 16.86
C ASP A 137 -8.42 4.84 15.83
N PRO A 138 -8.22 6.08 15.31
CA PRO A 138 -7.23 6.36 14.28
C PRO A 138 -5.77 6.13 14.71
N THR A 139 -5.53 5.77 15.96
CA THR A 139 -4.19 5.40 16.46
C THR A 139 -3.83 3.93 16.24
N LYS A 140 -4.74 3.14 15.65
CA LYS A 140 -4.65 1.69 15.50
C LYS A 140 -4.88 1.23 14.06
N ASN A 141 -4.45 0.01 13.70
CA ASN A 141 -4.70 -0.65 12.41
C ASN A 141 -4.28 0.19 11.18
N PHE A 142 -2.99 0.51 11.07
CA PHE A 142 -2.48 1.32 9.95
C PHE A 142 -2.30 0.53 8.65
N ALA A 143 -2.29 -0.79 8.73
CA ALA A 143 -2.02 -1.75 7.67
C ALA A 143 -0.59 -1.63 7.06
N PRO A 144 -0.08 -2.69 6.40
CA PRO A 144 -0.65 -4.03 6.38
C PRO A 144 -0.62 -4.68 7.76
N ASP A 145 -1.63 -5.50 8.04
CA ASP A 145 -1.94 -6.08 9.36
C ASP A 145 -0.73 -6.78 10.03
N PHE A 146 0.12 -7.46 9.24
CA PHE A 146 1.33 -8.08 9.78
C PHE A 146 2.36 -7.07 10.35
N ILE A 147 2.43 -5.85 9.81
CA ILE A 147 3.28 -4.77 10.33
C ILE A 147 2.64 -4.17 11.58
N ASP A 148 1.32 -4.04 11.62
CA ASP A 148 0.65 -3.64 12.85
C ASP A 148 0.90 -4.62 14.00
N HIS A 149 0.90 -5.93 13.74
CA HIS A 149 1.27 -6.95 14.72
C HIS A 149 2.73 -6.80 15.18
N MET A 150 3.63 -6.49 14.25
CA MET A 150 5.04 -6.26 14.54
C MET A 150 5.25 -5.06 15.48
N PHE A 151 4.49 -3.97 15.30
CA PHE A 151 4.60 -2.74 16.10
C PHE A 151 3.56 -2.62 17.22
N LYS A 152 2.71 -3.63 17.42
CA LYS A 152 1.59 -3.64 18.37
C LYS A 152 0.64 -2.44 18.19
N SER A 153 0.41 -2.05 16.94
CA SER A 153 -0.55 -1.01 16.57
C SER A 153 -1.91 -1.56 16.17
N ASN A 154 -2.16 -2.86 16.30
CA ASN A 154 -3.51 -3.38 16.11
C ASN A 154 -4.49 -2.89 17.19
N TYR A 155 -5.76 -2.83 16.80
CA TYR A 155 -6.89 -2.60 17.68
C TYR A 155 -7.08 -3.75 18.67
N ASP A 156 -6.90 -4.98 18.20
CA ASP A 156 -6.88 -6.21 19.01
C ASP A 156 -5.92 -7.26 18.42
N GLU A 157 -5.89 -8.46 18.98
CA GLU A 157 -4.99 -9.54 18.51
C GLU A 157 -5.56 -10.32 17.30
N THR A 158 -6.63 -9.81 16.66
CA THR A 158 -7.19 -10.47 15.47
C THR A 158 -6.30 -10.24 14.25
N TYR A 159 -6.29 -11.23 13.36
CA TYR A 159 -5.52 -11.21 12.12
C TYR A 159 -6.49 -10.93 10.97
N GLU A 160 -6.22 -9.89 10.18
CA GLU A 160 -7.00 -9.59 8.99
C GLU A 160 -6.79 -10.68 7.93
N ASP A 161 -7.87 -11.18 7.33
CA ASP A 161 -7.79 -12.02 6.14
C ASP A 161 -7.39 -11.17 4.92
N MET A 162 -6.12 -11.24 4.57
CA MET A 162 -5.54 -10.49 3.44
C MET A 162 -5.59 -11.26 2.12
N SER A 163 -6.25 -12.42 2.06
CA SER A 163 -6.29 -13.27 0.85
C SER A 163 -6.81 -12.52 -0.37
N SER A 164 -7.79 -11.64 -0.20
CA SER A 164 -8.34 -10.81 -1.27
C SER A 164 -7.31 -9.82 -1.85
N GLY A 165 -6.28 -9.45 -1.07
CA GLY A 165 -5.18 -8.59 -1.52
C GLY A 165 -4.33 -9.21 -2.62
N ALA A 166 -4.31 -10.55 -2.74
CA ALA A 166 -3.64 -11.23 -3.84
C ALA A 166 -4.22 -10.83 -5.21
N ILE A 167 -5.53 -10.58 -5.30
CA ILE A 167 -6.17 -10.13 -6.54
C ILE A 167 -5.68 -8.73 -6.90
N ASN A 168 -5.61 -7.82 -5.92
CA ASN A 168 -5.09 -6.46 -6.10
C ASN A 168 -3.64 -6.47 -6.59
N VAL A 169 -2.79 -7.33 -6.00
CA VAL A 169 -1.40 -7.52 -6.43
C VAL A 169 -1.33 -8.01 -7.87
N LEU A 170 -2.10 -9.06 -8.22
CA LEU A 170 -2.07 -9.65 -9.56
C LEU A 170 -2.50 -8.64 -10.64
N VAL A 171 -3.61 -7.93 -10.41
CA VAL A 171 -4.10 -6.91 -11.34
C VAL A 171 -3.08 -5.78 -11.49
N SER A 172 -2.50 -5.32 -10.37
CA SER A 172 -1.46 -4.29 -10.39
C SER A 172 -0.21 -4.75 -11.14
N ALA A 173 0.21 -6.01 -10.99
CA ALA A 173 1.35 -6.57 -11.70
C ALA A 173 1.12 -6.65 -13.21
N VAL A 174 -0.06 -7.10 -13.65
CA VAL A 174 -0.44 -7.09 -15.07
C VAL A 174 -0.40 -5.67 -15.63
N LEU A 175 -0.93 -4.70 -14.89
CA LEU A 175 -0.92 -3.29 -15.30
C LEU A 175 0.51 -2.75 -15.43
N VAL A 176 1.39 -3.03 -14.45
CA VAL A 176 2.79 -2.60 -14.49
C VAL A 176 3.53 -3.23 -15.67
N ILE A 177 3.36 -4.54 -15.92
CA ILE A 177 3.99 -5.23 -17.07
C ILE A 177 3.48 -4.64 -18.39
N TRP A 178 2.18 -4.38 -18.50
CA TRP A 178 1.61 -3.74 -19.67
C TRP A 178 2.20 -2.34 -19.89
N LEU A 179 2.26 -1.51 -18.84
CA LEU A 179 2.89 -0.20 -18.89
C LEU A 179 4.37 -0.30 -19.31
N LYS A 180 5.14 -1.27 -18.77
CA LYS A 180 6.54 -1.52 -19.17
C LYS A 180 6.64 -1.78 -20.66
N SER A 181 5.75 -2.59 -21.21
CA SER A 181 5.73 -2.93 -22.63
C SER A 181 5.43 -1.71 -23.52
N VAL A 182 4.54 -0.82 -23.09
CA VAL A 182 4.13 0.37 -23.84
C VAL A 182 5.23 1.43 -23.82
N PHE A 183 5.78 1.71 -22.65
CA PHE A 183 6.77 2.78 -22.45
C PHE A 183 8.21 2.33 -22.61
N LYS A 184 8.46 1.02 -22.72
CA LYS A 184 9.79 0.40 -22.91
C LYS A 184 10.79 0.80 -21.83
N TRP A 185 10.38 0.85 -20.56
CA TRP A 185 11.31 1.10 -19.45
C TRP A 185 11.87 -0.19 -18.85
N THR A 186 13.07 -0.08 -18.30
CA THR A 186 13.78 -1.11 -17.51
C THR A 186 14.18 -0.51 -16.17
N ASP A 187 14.20 -1.33 -15.12
CA ASP A 187 14.55 -0.89 -13.76
C ASP A 187 16.06 -0.77 -13.48
#